data_AF-V5Z3I3-F1
#
_entry.id   AF-V5Z3I3-F1
#
_cell.length_a   1.000
_cell.length_b   1.000
_cell.length_c   1.000
_cell.angle_alpha   90.00
_cell.angle_beta   90.00
_cell.angle_gamma   90.00
#
_symmetry.space_group_name_H-M   'P 1'
#
loop_
_entity.id
_entity.type
_entity.pdbx_description
1 polymer ?
#
loop_
_entity_poly.entity_id
_entity_poly.type
_entity_poly.pdbx_seq_one_letter_code
_entity_poly.pdbx_strand_id
1 'polypeptide(L)'
;MRNAYAAMSVIGAGSYGTALAITLARNGHKVVLWGHNPQHQAQLQADRCHQAFLPDVPFPDTLIVESDLASAIAASRDLLVVVPSHVFGDVLQQIKPHLRADSRLVWATKGLEKETGRLLQDVAREILGENIPLAVISGPTFAKELAAGLPTAIALAATDSVFAEELQQLLHCGKSFRVYNNPDFIGVQLGGAVKNVIAIGAGISDGIGFGANARTALITRGLAEMSRLGAALGADPATFMGMAGLGDLVLTCTDNQSRNRRFGMMLGQGFDVEGAQNAIGQVVEGFRNTKEVKVLAESYGIEMPITEQIYQVLYCGKKARDAALSLLGRSRKDENNGG
;
A
#
# COMPACT_ATOMS: atom_id res chain seq x y z
N MET A 1 28.15 19.91 19.50
CA MET A 1 27.29 18.77 19.87
C MET A 1 26.70 18.23 18.57
N ARG A 2 27.01 16.98 18.19
CA ARG A 2 26.44 16.39 16.96
C ARG A 2 24.94 16.24 17.21
N ASN A 3 24.12 17.09 16.59
CA ASN A 3 22.68 16.82 16.48
C ASN A 3 22.58 15.46 15.77
N ALA A 4 22.36 14.39 16.53
CA ALA A 4 22.19 13.07 15.94
C ALA A 4 20.90 13.12 15.11
N TYR A 5 21.09 13.19 13.79
CA TYR A 5 20.02 13.07 12.81
C TYR A 5 19.18 11.82 13.12
N ALA A 6 17.88 11.91 12.88
CA ALA A 6 17.02 10.74 12.94
C ALA A 6 17.43 9.76 11.84
N ALA A 7 17.31 8.46 12.12
CA ALA A 7 17.59 7.43 11.14
C ALA A 7 16.54 7.40 10.02
N MET A 8 15.33 7.88 10.30
CA MET A 8 14.22 7.96 9.34
C MET A 8 13.24 9.05 9.75
N SER A 9 12.71 9.77 8.77
CA SER A 9 11.53 10.61 8.93
C SER A 9 10.35 9.98 8.19
N VAL A 10 9.31 9.59 8.93
CA VAL A 10 8.09 8.98 8.41
C VAL A 10 7.07 10.07 8.12
N ILE A 11 6.79 10.30 6.85
CA ILE A 11 5.84 11.29 6.37
C ILE A 11 4.48 10.60 6.16
N GLY A 12 3.61 10.68 7.17
CA GLY A 12 2.29 10.07 7.16
C GLY A 12 1.92 9.39 8.48
N ALA A 13 1.31 10.13 9.40
CA ALA A 13 0.82 9.64 10.70
C ALA A 13 -0.52 8.86 10.62
N GLY A 14 -0.72 8.07 9.56
CA GLY A 14 -1.82 7.09 9.48
C GLY A 14 -1.49 5.81 10.25
N SER A 15 -2.40 4.83 10.23
CA SER A 15 -2.19 3.56 10.94
C SER A 15 -0.88 2.86 10.55
N TYR A 16 -0.61 2.74 9.24
CA TYR A 16 0.55 2.01 8.75
C TYR A 16 1.87 2.78 8.90
N GLY A 17 1.87 4.09 8.64
CA GLY A 17 3.06 4.93 8.88
C GLY A 17 3.45 4.96 10.35
N THR A 18 2.47 5.08 11.25
CA THR A 18 2.71 4.98 12.69
C THR A 18 3.26 3.61 13.09
N ALA A 19 2.72 2.52 12.54
CA ALA A 19 3.23 1.17 12.83
C ALA A 19 4.69 0.99 12.38
N LEU A 20 5.04 1.46 11.18
CA LEU A 20 6.41 1.44 10.67
C LEU A 20 7.35 2.30 11.53
N ALA A 21 6.89 3.48 11.95
CA ALA A 21 7.66 4.38 12.81
C ALA A 21 7.93 3.75 14.19
N ILE A 22 6.93 3.08 14.78
CA ILE A 22 7.08 2.31 16.03
C ILE A 22 8.07 1.16 15.84
N THR A 23 7.97 0.39 14.75
CA THR A 23 8.88 -0.72 14.47
C THR A 23 10.33 -0.24 14.37
N LEU A 24 10.59 0.81 13.58
CA LEU A 24 11.91 1.41 13.46
C LEU A 24 12.43 1.93 14.81
N ALA A 25 11.57 2.60 15.59
CA ALA A 25 11.94 3.13 16.89
C ALA A 25 12.28 2.03 17.91
N ARG A 26 11.55 0.90 17.88
CA ARG A 26 11.83 -0.29 18.71
C ARG A 26 13.13 -1.00 18.35
N ASN A 27 13.61 -0.86 17.12
CA ASN A 27 14.95 -1.31 16.73
C ASN A 27 16.06 -0.42 17.33
N GLY A 28 15.71 0.59 18.14
CA GLY A 28 16.66 1.49 18.80
C GLY A 28 17.00 2.74 17.99
N HIS A 29 16.34 2.94 16.86
CA HIS A 29 16.57 4.10 16.01
C HIS A 29 15.77 5.31 16.46
N LYS A 30 16.35 6.51 16.33
CA LYS A 30 15.61 7.76 16.46
C LYS A 30 14.79 7.97 15.18
N VAL A 31 13.48 8.13 15.32
CA VAL A 31 12.53 8.24 14.21
C VAL A 31 11.68 9.49 14.41
N VAL A 32 11.47 10.26 13.35
CA VAL A 32 10.49 11.36 13.36
C VAL A 32 9.22 10.89 12.64
N LEU A 33 8.06 11.11 13.24
CA LEU A 33 6.76 10.86 12.63
C LEU A 33 6.07 12.20 12.39
N TRP A 34 5.75 12.48 11.13
CA TRP A 34 5.02 13.67 10.73
C TRP A 34 3.61 13.33 10.26
N GLY A 35 2.66 14.22 10.56
CA GLY A 35 1.31 14.18 10.00
C GLY A 35 0.77 15.56 9.69
N HIS A 36 -0.06 15.62 8.65
CA HIS A 36 -0.57 16.88 8.07
C HIS A 36 -1.55 17.67 8.96
N ASN A 37 -2.10 17.05 10.02
CA ASN A 37 -3.03 17.71 10.94
C ASN A 37 -2.32 18.02 12.27
N PRO A 38 -1.99 19.30 12.56
CA PRO A 38 -1.28 19.68 13.77
C PRO A 38 -2.02 19.31 15.06
N GLN A 39 -3.37 19.37 15.08
CA GLN A 39 -4.15 18.98 16.26
C GLN A 39 -4.03 17.48 16.53
N HIS A 40 -4.07 16.66 15.47
CA HIS A 40 -3.82 15.23 15.58
C HIS A 40 -2.41 14.93 16.05
N GLN A 41 -1.40 15.64 15.55
CA GLN A 41 -0.01 15.48 16.02
C GLN A 41 0.15 15.86 17.51
N ALA A 42 -0.47 16.95 17.96
CA ALA A 42 -0.46 17.33 19.37
C ALA A 42 -1.09 16.24 20.25
N GLN A 43 -2.19 15.63 19.80
CA GLN A 43 -2.83 14.51 20.51
C GLN A 43 -1.91 13.28 20.58
N LEU A 44 -1.30 12.88 19.45
CA LEU A 44 -0.35 11.76 19.42
C LEU A 44 0.85 11.99 20.35
N GLN A 45 1.34 13.22 20.41
CA GLN A 45 2.46 13.59 21.27
C GLN A 45 2.07 13.57 22.75
N ALA A 46 0.88 14.06 23.10
CA ALA A 46 0.37 14.06 24.47
C ALA A 46 0.09 12.64 24.97
N ASP A 47 -0.58 11.83 24.15
CA ASP A 47 -0.96 10.45 24.50
C ASP A 47 0.23 9.48 24.44
N ARG A 48 1.27 9.83 23.68
CA ARG A 48 2.39 8.93 23.32
C ARG A 48 1.88 7.58 22.81
N CYS A 49 0.79 7.61 22.05
CA CYS A 49 0.08 6.45 21.51
C CYS A 49 -0.85 6.92 20.37
N HIS A 50 -1.13 6.04 19.40
CA HIS A 50 -2.13 6.32 18.37
C HIS A 50 -3.47 5.68 18.70
N GLN A 51 -4.20 6.26 19.67
CA GLN A 51 -5.44 5.70 20.23
C GLN A 51 -6.47 5.25 19.18
N ALA A 52 -6.69 6.04 18.13
CA ALA A 52 -7.70 5.75 17.12
C ALA A 52 -7.41 4.52 16.23
N PHE A 53 -6.13 4.16 16.02
CA PHE A 53 -5.76 3.12 15.04
C PHE A 53 -4.92 1.99 15.63
N LEU A 54 -4.12 2.28 16.65
CA LEU A 54 -3.23 1.35 17.34
C LEU A 54 -3.40 1.54 18.86
N PRO A 55 -4.63 1.34 19.41
CA PRO A 55 -4.82 1.33 20.84
C PRO A 55 -3.89 0.26 21.44
N ASP A 56 -3.37 0.52 22.64
CA ASP A 56 -2.47 -0.38 23.38
C ASP A 56 -1.02 -0.47 22.86
N VAL A 57 -0.62 0.37 21.91
CA VAL A 57 0.76 0.44 21.43
C VAL A 57 1.41 1.79 21.81
N PRO A 58 2.13 1.87 22.95
CA PRO A 58 2.82 3.09 23.32
C PRO A 58 3.98 3.38 22.36
N PHE A 59 4.22 4.65 22.10
CA PHE A 59 5.31 5.15 21.28
C PHE A 59 6.63 5.00 22.05
N PRO A 60 7.64 4.32 21.50
CA PRO A 60 8.97 4.28 22.09
C PRO A 60 9.54 5.70 22.29
N ASP A 61 10.38 5.92 23.30
CA ASP A 61 10.97 7.24 23.58
C ASP A 61 11.77 7.82 22.42
N THR A 62 12.29 6.95 21.55
CA THR A 62 13.05 7.32 20.34
C THR A 62 12.15 7.76 19.17
N LEU A 63 10.82 7.59 19.28
CA LEU A 63 9.84 8.06 18.30
C LEU A 63 9.38 9.48 18.65
N ILE A 64 9.74 10.45 17.80
CA ILE A 64 9.44 11.87 17.98
C ILE A 64 8.28 12.24 17.05
N VAL A 65 7.25 12.88 17.60
CA VAL A 65 6.15 13.43 16.79
C VAL A 65 6.52 14.84 16.37
N GLU A 66 6.40 15.15 15.09
CA GLU A 66 6.69 16.47 14.51
C GLU A 66 5.49 16.96 13.70
N SER A 67 5.14 18.24 13.87
CA SER A 67 4.03 18.88 13.15
C SER A 67 4.50 19.71 11.96
N ASP A 68 5.74 20.20 11.99
CA ASP A 68 6.33 20.98 10.91
C ASP A 68 7.02 20.08 9.87
N LEU A 69 6.55 20.15 8.62
CA LEU A 69 7.05 19.28 7.55
C LEU A 69 8.53 19.56 7.24
N ALA A 70 8.94 20.83 7.24
CA ALA A 70 10.32 21.21 6.95
C ALA A 70 11.28 20.67 8.01
N SER A 71 10.91 20.77 9.29
CA SER A 71 11.67 20.23 10.43
C SER A 71 11.75 18.70 10.36
N ALA A 72 10.65 18.01 10.01
CA ALA A 72 10.64 16.57 9.85
C ALA A 72 11.58 16.12 8.72
N ILE A 73 11.57 16.80 7.57
CA ILE A 73 12.45 16.49 6.44
C ILE A 73 13.92 16.79 6.78
N ALA A 74 14.21 17.91 7.45
CA ALA A 74 15.57 18.26 7.82
C ALA A 74 16.20 17.28 8.84
N ALA A 75 15.36 16.60 9.63
CA ALA A 75 15.79 15.68 10.68
C ALA A 75 16.45 14.40 10.15
N SER A 76 16.20 13.98 8.91
CA SER A 76 16.77 12.76 8.34
C SER A 76 17.07 12.90 6.85
N ARG A 77 18.09 12.20 6.37
CA ARG A 77 18.30 12.01 4.93
C ARG A 77 17.30 11.00 4.34
N ASP A 78 16.80 10.07 5.16
CA ASP A 78 15.91 9.00 4.73
C ASP A 78 14.46 9.36 5.04
N LEU A 79 13.64 9.46 3.99
CA LEU A 79 12.25 9.86 4.08
C LEU A 79 11.34 8.68 3.70
N LEU A 80 10.52 8.22 4.65
CA LEU A 80 9.53 7.16 4.44
C LEU A 80 8.14 7.75 4.27
N VAL A 81 7.65 7.80 3.04
CA VAL A 81 6.32 8.33 2.71
C VAL A 81 5.27 7.23 2.85
N VAL A 82 4.27 7.47 3.70
CA VAL A 82 3.17 6.52 4.00
C VAL A 82 1.84 7.27 4.02
N VAL A 83 1.52 7.88 2.89
CA VAL A 83 0.27 8.63 2.67
C VAL A 83 -0.64 7.88 1.70
N PRO A 84 -1.96 8.15 1.66
CA PRO A 84 -2.83 7.63 0.61
C PRO A 84 -2.31 7.95 -0.80
N SER A 85 -2.48 7.04 -1.77
CA SER A 85 -1.91 7.20 -3.13
C SER A 85 -2.35 8.48 -3.82
N HIS A 86 -3.62 8.85 -3.63
CA HIS A 86 -4.24 10.02 -4.25
C HIS A 86 -3.69 11.39 -3.82
N VAL A 87 -2.91 11.45 -2.73
CA VAL A 87 -2.22 12.69 -2.28
C VAL A 87 -0.70 12.55 -2.37
N PHE A 88 -0.19 11.46 -2.92
CA PHE A 88 1.25 11.18 -2.96
C PHE A 88 2.02 12.28 -3.72
N GLY A 89 1.56 12.64 -4.92
CA GLY A 89 2.16 13.72 -5.72
C GLY A 89 2.15 15.07 -4.99
N ASP A 90 1.03 15.45 -4.40
CA ASP A 90 0.89 16.71 -3.63
C ASP A 90 1.88 16.77 -2.45
N VAL A 91 2.08 15.64 -1.78
CA VAL A 91 3.04 15.53 -0.67
C VAL A 91 4.48 15.61 -1.20
N LEU A 92 4.81 14.98 -2.32
CA LEU A 92 6.14 15.11 -2.92
C LEU A 92 6.46 16.54 -3.35
N GLN A 93 5.48 17.29 -3.86
CA GLN A 93 5.64 18.71 -4.20
C GLN A 93 5.96 19.55 -2.95
N GLN A 94 5.33 19.25 -1.81
CA GLN A 94 5.61 19.90 -0.53
C GLN A 94 6.96 19.50 0.06
N ILE A 95 7.39 18.25 -0.14
CA ILE A 95 8.69 17.75 0.33
C ILE A 95 9.85 18.40 -0.45
N LYS A 96 9.71 18.52 -1.78
CA LYS A 96 10.76 18.98 -2.70
C LYS A 96 11.57 20.20 -2.24
N PRO A 97 10.97 21.33 -1.82
CA PRO A 97 11.72 22.53 -1.42
C PRO A 97 12.55 22.36 -0.14
N HIS A 98 12.31 21.32 0.66
CA HIS A 98 12.99 21.06 1.92
C HIS A 98 14.01 19.92 1.84
N LEU A 99 14.12 19.27 0.68
CA LEU A 99 15.03 18.15 0.50
C LEU A 99 16.49 18.57 0.72
N ARG A 100 17.22 17.67 1.36
CA ARG A 100 18.67 17.77 1.51
C ARG A 100 19.32 17.27 0.23
N ALA A 101 20.58 17.68 0.00
CA ALA A 101 21.35 17.20 -1.14
C ALA A 101 21.61 15.68 -1.10
N ASP A 102 21.57 15.07 0.09
CA ASP A 102 21.75 13.64 0.35
C ASP A 102 20.44 12.89 0.63
N SER A 103 19.28 13.51 0.36
CA SER A 103 17.99 12.89 0.63
C SER A 103 17.75 11.64 -0.23
N ARG A 104 17.11 10.64 0.37
CA ARG A 104 16.64 9.41 -0.27
C ARG A 104 15.20 9.16 0.12
N LEU A 105 14.43 8.62 -0.81
CA LEU A 105 12.98 8.47 -0.64
C LEU A 105 12.59 7.00 -0.69
N VAL A 106 11.88 6.54 0.33
CA VAL A 106 11.20 5.24 0.34
C VAL A 106 9.71 5.48 0.55
N TRP A 107 8.85 4.67 -0.05
CA TRP A 107 7.42 4.71 0.28
C TRP A 107 6.85 3.33 0.59
N ALA A 108 5.87 3.34 1.47
CA ALA A 108 5.00 2.19 1.76
C ALA A 108 3.54 2.46 1.31
N THR A 109 3.35 3.54 0.54
CA THR A 109 2.10 3.87 -0.16
C THR A 109 1.78 2.81 -1.22
N LYS A 110 0.56 2.26 -1.17
CA LYS A 110 0.10 1.17 -2.05
C LYS A 110 -1.01 1.66 -3.00
N GLY A 111 -0.64 2.08 -4.20
CA GLY A 111 -1.60 2.53 -5.22
C GLY A 111 -0.91 3.16 -6.42
N LEU A 112 -1.70 3.85 -7.23
CA LEU A 112 -1.28 4.55 -8.45
C LEU A 112 -1.63 6.03 -8.34
N GLU A 113 -1.04 6.85 -9.21
CA GLU A 113 -1.38 8.27 -9.31
C GLU A 113 -2.88 8.44 -9.62
N LYS A 114 -3.52 9.37 -8.92
CA LYS A 114 -4.92 9.73 -9.13
C LYS A 114 -5.12 10.21 -10.56
N GLU A 115 -6.23 9.81 -11.18
CA GLU A 115 -6.70 10.16 -12.53
C GLU A 115 -5.87 9.64 -13.71
N THR A 116 -4.55 9.48 -13.56
CA THR A 116 -3.66 9.08 -14.66
C THR A 116 -3.30 7.59 -14.65
N GLY A 117 -3.43 6.92 -13.50
CA GLY A 117 -2.99 5.53 -13.34
C GLY A 117 -1.47 5.31 -13.35
N ARG A 118 -0.66 6.36 -13.35
CA ARG A 118 0.80 6.25 -13.40
C ARG A 118 1.38 5.55 -12.17
N LEU A 119 2.51 4.87 -12.35
CA LEU A 119 3.26 4.31 -11.24
C LEU A 119 3.84 5.45 -10.38
N LEU A 120 3.85 5.26 -9.06
CA LEU A 120 4.34 6.28 -8.13
C LEU A 120 5.82 6.61 -8.34
N GLN A 121 6.61 5.68 -8.89
CA GLN A 121 7.98 5.96 -9.31
C GLN A 121 8.07 7.05 -10.38
N ASP A 122 7.12 7.07 -11.32
CA ASP A 122 7.15 8.01 -12.45
C ASP A 122 6.76 9.41 -11.96
N VAL A 123 5.78 9.45 -11.03
CA VAL A 123 5.41 10.67 -10.30
C VAL A 123 6.60 11.20 -9.48
N ALA A 124 7.29 10.32 -8.76
CA ALA A 124 8.44 10.70 -7.95
C ALA A 124 9.59 11.26 -8.80
N ARG A 125 9.93 10.60 -9.91
CA ARG A 125 10.96 11.06 -10.85
C ARG A 125 10.60 12.40 -11.48
N GLU A 126 9.35 12.58 -11.89
CA GLU A 126 8.89 13.85 -12.48
C GLU A 126 9.01 15.01 -11.49
N ILE A 127 8.56 14.81 -10.25
CA ILE A 127 8.53 15.87 -9.25
C ILE A 127 9.93 16.13 -8.70
N LEU A 128 10.68 15.08 -8.35
CA LEU A 128 11.92 15.19 -7.58
C LEU A 128 13.20 15.14 -8.44
N GLY A 129 13.09 14.67 -9.68
CA GLY A 129 14.21 14.43 -10.59
C GLY A 129 14.76 13.00 -10.48
N GLU A 130 15.64 12.65 -11.43
CA GLU A 130 16.19 11.30 -11.59
C GLU A 130 17.30 10.93 -10.59
N ASN A 131 17.84 11.92 -9.88
CA ASN A 131 19.05 11.74 -9.07
C ASN A 131 18.77 11.26 -7.64
N ILE A 132 17.51 11.27 -7.19
CA ILE A 132 17.15 10.85 -5.83
C ILE A 132 17.00 9.32 -5.80
N PRO A 133 17.73 8.61 -4.93
CA PRO A 133 17.51 7.18 -4.73
C PRO A 133 16.09 6.91 -4.24
N LEU A 134 15.39 6.03 -4.94
CA LEU A 134 14.01 5.64 -4.64
C LEU A 134 13.97 4.21 -4.10
N ALA A 135 13.04 3.96 -3.19
CA ALA A 135 12.73 2.64 -2.65
C ALA A 135 11.22 2.46 -2.45
N VAL A 136 10.76 1.21 -2.50
CA VAL A 136 9.38 0.84 -2.22
C VAL A 136 9.33 -0.37 -1.30
N ILE A 137 8.40 -0.32 -0.35
CA ILE A 137 8.11 -1.42 0.57
C ILE A 137 6.68 -1.91 0.32
N SER A 138 6.55 -3.23 0.11
CA SER A 138 5.24 -3.87 0.00
C SER A 138 5.28 -5.29 0.56
N GLY A 139 4.13 -5.88 0.86
CA GLY A 139 4.07 -7.20 1.49
C GLY A 139 2.90 -7.38 2.46
N PRO A 140 2.65 -8.63 2.89
CA PRO A 140 1.58 -9.00 3.80
C PRO A 140 1.82 -8.37 5.16
N THR A 141 1.17 -7.24 5.41
CA THR A 141 1.37 -6.50 6.66
C THR A 141 0.12 -5.75 7.07
N PHE A 142 -0.43 -6.13 8.21
CA PHE A 142 -1.41 -5.31 8.93
C PHE A 142 -0.72 -4.42 9.95
N ALA A 143 -1.12 -3.14 9.96
CA ALA A 143 -0.53 -2.13 10.84
C ALA A 143 -0.61 -2.52 12.33
N LYS A 144 -1.74 -3.13 12.75
CA LYS A 144 -1.92 -3.55 14.15
C LYS A 144 -0.94 -4.64 14.56
N GLU A 145 -0.79 -5.67 13.73
CA GLU A 145 0.13 -6.78 14.00
C GLU A 145 1.59 -6.32 13.99
N LEU A 146 1.96 -5.47 13.01
CA LEU A 146 3.29 -4.87 12.95
C LEU A 146 3.57 -4.03 14.20
N ALA A 147 2.64 -3.15 14.60
CA ALA A 147 2.77 -2.31 15.78
C ALA A 147 2.75 -3.12 17.09
N ALA A 148 2.12 -4.29 17.12
CA ALA A 148 2.18 -5.24 18.24
C ALA A 148 3.50 -6.04 18.27
N GLY A 149 4.34 -5.93 17.23
CA GLY A 149 5.61 -6.66 17.13
C GLY A 149 5.42 -8.14 16.75
N LEU A 150 4.30 -8.49 16.11
CA LEU A 150 4.07 -9.85 15.63
C LEU A 150 4.91 -10.15 14.38
N PRO A 151 5.30 -11.43 14.16
CA PRO A 151 6.11 -11.83 13.00
C PRO A 151 5.49 -11.38 11.67
N THR A 152 6.23 -10.55 10.95
CA THR A 152 5.81 -9.94 9.69
C THR A 152 6.95 -10.01 8.68
N ALA A 153 6.62 -10.20 7.40
CA ALA A 153 7.58 -10.21 6.30
C ALA A 153 7.16 -9.27 5.17
N ILE A 154 8.11 -8.52 4.62
CA ILE A 154 7.90 -7.59 3.51
C ILE A 154 8.98 -7.76 2.42
N ALA A 155 8.65 -7.30 1.22
CA ALA A 155 9.61 -7.07 0.14
C ALA A 155 10.02 -5.59 0.12
N LEU A 156 11.29 -5.35 -0.20
CA LEU A 156 11.90 -4.05 -0.42
C LEU A 156 12.54 -4.05 -1.81
N ALA A 157 12.23 -3.04 -2.63
CA ALA A 157 12.95 -2.78 -3.87
C ALA A 157 13.50 -1.36 -3.86
N ALA A 158 14.69 -1.14 -4.42
CA ALA A 158 15.29 0.19 -4.53
C ALA A 158 15.99 0.37 -5.88
N THR A 159 16.12 1.62 -6.32
CA THR A 159 16.87 1.98 -7.54
C THR A 159 18.38 2.03 -7.31
N ASP A 160 18.82 1.97 -6.06
CA ASP A 160 20.23 1.97 -5.64
C ASP A 160 20.47 0.81 -4.66
N SER A 161 21.51 0.01 -4.90
CA SER A 161 21.77 -1.20 -4.12
C SER A 161 22.27 -0.88 -2.70
N VAL A 162 23.05 0.19 -2.53
CA VAL A 162 23.52 0.63 -1.20
C VAL A 162 22.34 1.08 -0.37
N PHE A 163 21.41 1.84 -0.96
CA PHE A 163 20.17 2.24 -0.31
C PHE A 163 19.30 1.03 0.05
N ALA A 164 19.19 0.03 -0.82
CA ALA A 164 18.47 -1.21 -0.52
C ALA A 164 19.05 -1.92 0.71
N GLU A 165 20.37 -2.10 0.76
CA GLU A 165 21.05 -2.78 1.87
C GLU A 165 20.92 -2.02 3.18
N GLU A 166 21.13 -0.70 3.17
CA GLU A 166 20.97 0.14 4.36
C GLU A 166 19.53 0.15 4.88
N LEU A 167 18.53 0.26 3.99
CA LEU A 167 17.12 0.19 4.38
C LEU A 167 16.75 -1.19 4.91
N GLN A 168 17.24 -2.26 4.28
CA GLN A 168 17.01 -3.61 4.74
C GLN A 168 17.53 -3.77 6.17
N GLN A 169 18.77 -3.33 6.45
CA GLN A 169 19.36 -3.39 7.79
C GLN A 169 18.59 -2.54 8.81
N LEU A 170 18.19 -1.33 8.42
CA LEU A 170 17.46 -0.40 9.28
C LEU A 170 16.09 -0.94 9.71
N LEU A 171 15.36 -1.54 8.77
CA LEU A 171 14.03 -2.09 9.01
C LEU A 171 14.11 -3.46 9.69
N HIS A 172 15.06 -4.31 9.31
CA HIS A 172 15.10 -5.71 9.73
C HIS A 172 15.21 -5.86 11.25
N CYS A 173 14.29 -6.65 11.81
CA CYS A 173 14.32 -7.09 13.19
C CYS A 173 14.24 -8.62 13.21
N GLY A 174 15.32 -9.30 13.59
CA GLY A 174 15.43 -10.76 13.50
C GLY A 174 14.37 -11.54 14.28
N LYS A 175 13.64 -10.88 15.20
CA LYS A 175 12.56 -11.49 16.00
C LYS A 175 11.17 -11.33 15.38
N SER A 176 10.89 -10.20 14.71
CA SER A 176 9.51 -9.83 14.36
C SER A 176 9.33 -9.21 12.97
N PHE A 177 10.39 -8.73 12.30
CA PHE A 177 10.23 -8.06 11.01
C PHE A 177 11.32 -8.45 10.02
N ARG A 178 10.95 -9.29 9.04
CA ARG A 178 11.86 -9.75 7.98
C ARG A 178 11.67 -8.92 6.72
N VAL A 179 12.78 -8.46 6.16
CA VAL A 179 12.81 -7.64 4.95
C VAL A 179 13.59 -8.39 3.87
N TYR A 180 12.93 -8.68 2.76
CA TYR A 180 13.49 -9.38 1.61
C TYR A 180 13.76 -8.39 0.48
N ASN A 181 15.00 -8.28 0.04
CA ASN A 181 15.32 -7.47 -1.12
C ASN A 181 14.77 -8.14 -2.38
N ASN A 182 14.16 -7.34 -3.24
CA ASN A 182 13.65 -7.71 -4.55
C ASN A 182 14.16 -6.68 -5.57
N PRO A 183 14.84 -7.07 -6.65
CA PRO A 183 15.32 -6.13 -7.66
C PRO A 183 14.19 -5.50 -8.50
N ASP A 184 12.99 -6.08 -8.50
CA ASP A 184 11.87 -5.66 -9.32
C ASP A 184 11.06 -4.52 -8.67
N PHE A 185 11.51 -3.29 -8.93
CA PHE A 185 10.87 -2.08 -8.44
C PHE A 185 9.43 -1.91 -8.93
N ILE A 186 9.13 -2.33 -10.16
CA ILE A 186 7.80 -2.21 -10.78
C ILE A 186 6.84 -3.22 -10.14
N GLY A 187 7.23 -4.49 -10.08
CA GLY A 187 6.41 -5.56 -9.54
C GLY A 187 6.04 -5.34 -8.08
N VAL A 188 6.97 -4.85 -7.26
CA VAL A 188 6.70 -4.57 -5.83
C VAL A 188 5.63 -3.47 -5.65
N GLN A 189 5.64 -2.43 -6.49
CA GLN A 189 4.60 -1.39 -6.49
C GLN A 189 3.24 -1.94 -6.96
N LEU A 190 3.24 -2.61 -8.12
CA LEU A 190 2.02 -3.10 -8.76
C LEU A 190 1.29 -4.13 -7.89
N GLY A 191 2.01 -5.02 -7.24
CA GLY A 191 1.40 -6.02 -6.34
C GLY A 191 0.62 -5.35 -5.21
N GLY A 192 1.17 -4.29 -4.61
CA GLY A 192 0.50 -3.49 -3.59
C GLY A 192 -0.73 -2.72 -4.10
N ALA A 193 -0.69 -2.23 -5.34
CA ALA A 193 -1.78 -1.46 -5.94
C ALA A 193 -2.97 -2.36 -6.35
N VAL A 194 -2.70 -3.42 -7.11
CA VAL A 194 -3.73 -4.29 -7.73
C VAL A 194 -4.42 -5.16 -6.68
N LYS A 195 -3.73 -5.65 -5.65
CA LYS A 195 -4.33 -6.54 -4.63
C LYS A 195 -5.58 -5.94 -3.98
N ASN A 196 -5.62 -4.62 -3.81
CA ASN A 196 -6.70 -3.94 -3.11
C ASN A 196 -8.00 -4.01 -3.92
N VAL A 197 -7.90 -4.00 -5.26
CA VAL A 197 -9.03 -4.20 -6.18
C VAL A 197 -9.55 -5.62 -6.06
N ILE A 198 -8.66 -6.61 -6.12
CA ILE A 198 -9.03 -8.03 -6.01
C ILE A 198 -9.65 -8.33 -4.63
N ALA A 199 -9.16 -7.71 -3.57
CA ALA A 199 -9.73 -7.85 -2.23
C ALA A 199 -11.17 -7.31 -2.11
N ILE A 200 -11.53 -6.26 -2.85
CA ILE A 200 -12.94 -5.83 -2.96
C ILE A 200 -13.76 -6.93 -3.62
N GLY A 201 -13.27 -7.52 -4.72
CA GLY A 201 -13.95 -8.64 -5.38
C GLY A 201 -14.13 -9.86 -4.49
N ALA A 202 -13.09 -10.25 -3.74
CA ALA A 202 -13.16 -11.32 -2.74
C ALA A 202 -14.20 -10.99 -1.66
N GLY A 203 -14.21 -9.75 -1.17
CA GLY A 203 -15.21 -9.25 -0.24
C GLY A 203 -16.63 -9.35 -0.80
N ILE A 204 -16.86 -8.90 -2.04
CA ILE A 204 -18.16 -8.99 -2.72
C ILE A 204 -18.64 -10.45 -2.80
N SER A 205 -17.76 -11.35 -3.22
CA SER A 205 -18.06 -12.79 -3.30
C SER A 205 -18.51 -13.36 -1.94
N ASP A 206 -17.81 -12.98 -0.87
CA ASP A 206 -18.17 -13.40 0.48
C ASP A 206 -19.47 -12.73 0.97
N GLY A 207 -19.69 -11.46 0.65
CA GLY A 207 -20.92 -10.73 0.98
C GLY A 207 -22.18 -11.29 0.31
N ILE A 208 -22.05 -11.82 -0.91
CA ILE A 208 -23.13 -12.52 -1.63
C ILE A 208 -23.38 -13.91 -1.04
N GLY A 209 -22.37 -14.54 -0.42
CA GLY A 209 -22.45 -15.87 0.17
C GLY A 209 -21.96 -17.01 -0.74
N PHE A 210 -21.07 -16.75 -1.69
CA PHE A 210 -20.51 -17.80 -2.58
C PHE A 210 -19.46 -18.71 -1.92
N GLY A 211 -19.00 -18.37 -0.72
CA GLY A 211 -18.13 -19.23 0.08
C GLY A 211 -16.67 -19.27 -0.37
N ALA A 212 -15.89 -20.11 0.32
CA ALA A 212 -14.43 -20.13 0.22
C ALA A 212 -13.91 -20.53 -1.17
N ASN A 213 -14.60 -21.42 -1.89
CA ASN A 213 -14.17 -21.87 -3.22
C ASN A 213 -14.14 -20.71 -4.23
N ALA A 214 -15.20 -19.89 -4.24
CA ALA A 214 -15.28 -18.72 -5.11
C ALA A 214 -14.21 -17.67 -4.77
N ARG A 215 -13.98 -17.45 -3.46
CA ARG A 215 -12.91 -16.56 -2.99
C ARG A 215 -11.53 -17.04 -3.45
N THR A 216 -11.22 -18.33 -3.30
CA THR A 216 -9.94 -18.89 -3.75
C THR A 216 -9.78 -18.74 -5.27
N ALA A 217 -10.82 -19.03 -6.06
CA ALA A 217 -10.78 -18.83 -7.51
C ALA A 217 -10.52 -17.36 -7.88
N LEU A 218 -11.15 -16.41 -7.20
CA LEU A 218 -10.92 -14.97 -7.39
C LEU A 218 -9.48 -14.56 -7.05
N ILE A 219 -8.91 -15.08 -5.97
CA ILE A 219 -7.52 -14.81 -5.60
C ILE A 219 -6.58 -15.32 -6.70
N THR A 220 -6.75 -16.56 -7.15
CA THR A 220 -5.91 -17.16 -8.20
C THR A 220 -6.01 -16.38 -9.53
N ARG A 221 -7.23 -16.06 -9.96
CA ARG A 221 -7.45 -15.30 -11.21
C ARG A 221 -6.99 -13.85 -11.10
N GLY A 222 -7.16 -13.22 -9.93
CA GLY A 222 -6.67 -11.88 -9.65
C GLY A 222 -5.15 -11.81 -9.66
N LEU A 223 -4.47 -12.84 -9.17
CA LEU A 223 -3.02 -12.96 -9.30
C LEU A 223 -2.60 -13.04 -10.77
N ALA A 224 -3.32 -13.79 -11.61
CA ALA A 224 -3.03 -13.87 -13.04
C ALA A 224 -3.24 -12.53 -13.77
N GLU A 225 -4.25 -11.72 -13.39
CA GLU A 225 -4.41 -10.36 -13.90
C GLU A 225 -3.26 -9.44 -13.48
N MET A 226 -2.89 -9.51 -12.20
CA MET A 226 -1.76 -8.75 -11.65
C MET A 226 -0.45 -9.09 -12.37
N SER A 227 -0.14 -10.37 -12.57
CA SER A 227 1.07 -10.81 -13.26
C SER A 227 1.08 -10.41 -14.74
N ARG A 228 -0.06 -10.46 -15.43
CA ARG A 228 -0.16 -10.07 -16.84
C ARG A 228 0.05 -8.57 -17.03
N LEU A 229 -0.58 -7.75 -16.18
CA LEU A 229 -0.35 -6.32 -16.17
C LEU A 229 1.12 -6.02 -15.84
N GLY A 230 1.66 -6.66 -14.80
CA GLY A 230 3.06 -6.53 -14.41
C GLY A 230 4.04 -6.80 -15.54
N ALA A 231 3.89 -7.93 -16.23
CA ALA A 231 4.73 -8.30 -17.35
C ALA A 231 4.67 -7.27 -18.49
N ALA A 232 3.49 -6.72 -18.79
CA ALA A 232 3.32 -5.68 -19.80
C ALA A 232 4.03 -4.36 -19.45
N LEU A 233 4.21 -4.08 -18.15
CA LEU A 233 4.98 -2.93 -17.64
C LEU A 233 6.47 -3.26 -17.43
N GLY A 234 6.92 -4.47 -17.75
CA GLY A 234 8.32 -4.90 -17.58
C GLY A 234 8.69 -5.37 -16.18
N ALA A 235 7.72 -5.67 -15.31
CA ALA A 235 7.97 -6.34 -14.04
C ALA A 235 8.34 -7.82 -14.23
N ASP A 236 9.07 -8.39 -13.28
CA ASP A 236 9.36 -9.82 -13.23
C ASP A 236 8.13 -10.58 -12.70
N PRO A 237 7.54 -11.50 -13.48
CA PRO A 237 6.40 -12.31 -13.03
C PRO A 237 6.65 -13.08 -11.73
N ALA A 238 7.90 -13.44 -11.43
CA ALA A 238 8.25 -14.14 -10.19
C ALA A 238 7.99 -13.30 -8.93
N THR A 239 8.07 -11.96 -9.02
CA THR A 239 7.76 -11.04 -7.92
C THR A 239 6.35 -11.24 -7.39
N PHE A 240 5.39 -11.52 -8.28
CA PHE A 240 4.00 -11.70 -7.89
C PHE A 240 3.76 -13.01 -7.15
N MET A 241 4.65 -13.99 -7.24
CA MET A 241 4.58 -15.21 -6.42
C MET A 241 5.13 -14.99 -5.00
N GLY A 242 5.80 -13.87 -4.73
CA GLY A 242 6.41 -13.53 -3.45
C GLY A 242 5.52 -12.71 -2.51
N MET A 243 6.19 -12.00 -1.60
CA MET A 243 5.52 -11.19 -0.56
C MET A 243 4.68 -10.04 -1.14
N ALA A 244 5.20 -9.32 -2.15
CA ALA A 244 4.51 -8.14 -2.70
C ALA A 244 3.27 -8.48 -3.53
N GLY A 245 3.16 -9.71 -4.06
CA GLY A 245 2.01 -10.20 -4.80
C GLY A 245 1.15 -11.15 -3.98
N LEU A 246 1.34 -12.46 -4.17
CA LEU A 246 0.53 -13.53 -3.59
C LEU A 246 0.40 -13.42 -2.07
N GLY A 247 1.50 -13.17 -1.35
CA GLY A 247 1.48 -13.06 0.10
C GLY A 247 0.52 -11.96 0.58
N ASP A 248 0.70 -10.74 0.09
CA ASP A 248 -0.12 -9.61 0.46
C ASP A 248 -1.56 -9.71 -0.09
N LEU A 249 -1.73 -10.30 -1.27
CA LEU A 249 -3.03 -10.58 -1.87
C LEU A 249 -3.86 -11.53 -0.99
N VAL A 250 -3.29 -12.67 -0.59
CA VAL A 250 -3.97 -13.65 0.26
C VAL A 250 -4.38 -13.00 1.57
N LEU A 251 -3.44 -12.35 2.28
CA LEU A 251 -3.72 -11.67 3.54
C LEU A 251 -4.89 -10.68 3.41
N THR A 252 -4.88 -9.87 2.35
CA THR A 252 -5.87 -8.81 2.14
C THR A 252 -7.24 -9.36 1.76
N CYS A 253 -7.30 -10.51 1.09
CA CYS A 253 -8.54 -11.15 0.65
C CYS A 253 -9.20 -12.06 1.70
N THR A 254 -8.47 -12.50 2.73
CA THR A 254 -8.98 -13.48 3.70
C THR A 254 -9.26 -12.93 5.09
N ASP A 255 -8.70 -11.77 5.45
CA ASP A 255 -8.83 -11.20 6.80
C ASP A 255 -9.65 -9.90 6.85
N ASN A 256 -10.47 -9.74 7.89
CA ASN A 256 -11.34 -8.57 8.09
C ASN A 256 -10.61 -7.30 8.56
N GLN A 257 -9.33 -7.39 8.96
CA GLN A 257 -8.49 -6.20 9.12
C GLN A 257 -8.35 -5.43 7.81
N SER A 258 -8.50 -6.09 6.66
CA SER A 258 -8.58 -5.46 5.34
C SER A 258 -9.85 -4.62 5.18
N ARG A 259 -9.66 -3.30 5.09
CA ARG A 259 -10.72 -2.33 4.74
C ARG A 259 -11.34 -2.63 3.37
N ASN A 260 -10.53 -3.01 2.39
CA ASN A 260 -10.98 -3.32 1.03
C ASN A 260 -11.90 -4.54 1.01
N ARG A 261 -11.55 -5.58 1.76
CA ARG A 261 -12.37 -6.78 1.90
C ARG A 261 -13.71 -6.47 2.57
N ARG A 262 -13.69 -5.77 3.72
CA ARG A 262 -14.92 -5.37 4.42
C ARG A 262 -15.82 -4.49 3.56
N PHE A 263 -15.23 -3.54 2.84
CA PHE A 263 -15.96 -2.71 1.88
C PHE A 263 -16.63 -3.56 0.80
N GLY A 264 -15.90 -4.51 0.20
CA GLY A 264 -16.47 -5.47 -0.75
C GLY A 264 -17.61 -6.30 -0.15
N MET A 265 -17.47 -6.78 1.09
CA MET A 265 -18.52 -7.55 1.77
C MET A 265 -19.82 -6.77 1.90
N MET A 266 -19.74 -5.49 2.27
CA MET A 266 -20.93 -4.62 2.36
C MET A 266 -21.62 -4.46 1.00
N LEU A 267 -20.84 -4.24 -0.07
CA LEU A 267 -21.40 -4.18 -1.42
C LEU A 267 -22.08 -5.50 -1.83
N GLY A 268 -21.47 -6.64 -1.48
CA GLY A 268 -22.07 -7.97 -1.70
C GLY A 268 -23.37 -8.18 -0.92
N GLN A 269 -23.50 -7.56 0.24
CA GLN A 269 -24.71 -7.55 1.08
C GLN A 269 -25.80 -6.57 0.60
N GLY A 270 -25.52 -5.79 -0.45
CA GLY A 270 -26.49 -4.89 -1.07
C GLY A 270 -26.43 -3.44 -0.61
N PHE A 271 -25.42 -3.05 0.17
CA PHE A 271 -25.16 -1.63 0.44
C PHE A 271 -24.74 -0.91 -0.85
N ASP A 272 -25.09 0.37 -0.95
CA ASP A 272 -24.51 1.23 -1.97
C ASP A 272 -23.07 1.62 -1.62
N VAL A 273 -22.37 2.19 -2.60
CA VAL A 273 -20.95 2.57 -2.47
C VAL A 273 -20.75 3.59 -1.35
N GLU A 274 -21.59 4.61 -1.30
CA GLU A 274 -21.49 5.70 -0.31
C GLU A 274 -21.74 5.19 1.11
N GLY A 275 -22.81 4.43 1.32
CA GLY A 275 -23.14 3.82 2.61
C GLY A 275 -22.06 2.85 3.08
N ALA A 276 -21.48 2.07 2.17
CA ALA A 276 -20.36 1.19 2.50
C ALA A 276 -19.09 1.99 2.88
N GLN A 277 -18.76 3.08 2.19
CA GLN A 277 -17.62 3.93 2.54
C GLN A 277 -17.80 4.59 3.91
N ASN A 278 -18.99 5.14 4.17
CA ASN A 278 -19.33 5.79 5.44
C ASN A 278 -19.23 4.83 6.62
N ALA A 279 -19.71 3.59 6.46
CA ALA A 279 -19.63 2.57 7.50
C ALA A 279 -18.20 2.10 7.80
N ILE A 280 -17.29 2.11 6.81
CA ILE A 280 -15.87 1.79 7.04
C ILE A 280 -15.17 2.91 7.83
N GLY A 281 -15.58 4.16 7.65
CA GLY A 281 -15.08 5.32 8.40
C GLY A 281 -13.60 5.67 8.13
N GLN A 282 -12.99 5.05 7.11
CA GLN A 282 -11.58 5.20 6.75
C GLN A 282 -11.42 5.12 5.24
N VAL A 283 -10.32 5.68 4.72
CA VAL A 283 -9.98 5.58 3.29
C VAL A 283 -9.89 4.12 2.85
N VAL A 284 -10.63 3.78 1.80
CA VAL A 284 -10.59 2.49 1.10
C VAL A 284 -9.78 2.67 -0.18
N GLU A 285 -8.47 2.39 -0.13
CA GLU A 285 -7.55 2.57 -1.27
C GLU A 285 -8.03 1.84 -2.53
N GLY A 286 -8.57 0.62 -2.38
CA GLY A 286 -9.07 -0.19 -3.49
C GLY A 286 -10.19 0.48 -4.28
N PHE A 287 -11.00 1.34 -3.65
CA PHE A 287 -12.05 2.08 -4.34
C PHE A 287 -11.44 2.95 -5.46
N ARG A 288 -10.47 3.80 -5.11
CA ARG A 288 -9.77 4.67 -6.06
C ARG A 288 -8.87 3.88 -7.00
N ASN A 289 -8.05 2.97 -6.45
CA ASN A 289 -7.14 2.15 -7.25
C ASN A 289 -7.87 1.33 -8.32
N THR A 290 -9.14 0.96 -8.15
CA THR A 290 -9.90 0.25 -9.20
C THR A 290 -9.96 1.07 -10.49
N LYS A 291 -10.24 2.37 -10.40
CA LYS A 291 -10.25 3.26 -11.58
C LYS A 291 -8.85 3.38 -12.18
N GLU A 292 -7.85 3.59 -11.32
CA GLU A 292 -6.47 3.81 -11.78
C GLU A 292 -5.84 2.57 -12.41
N VAL A 293 -6.07 1.38 -11.84
CA VAL A 293 -5.62 0.11 -12.41
C VAL A 293 -6.31 -0.16 -13.74
N LYS A 294 -7.61 0.17 -13.86
CA LYS A 294 -8.33 0.06 -15.14
C LYS A 294 -7.72 0.98 -16.21
N VAL A 295 -7.47 2.25 -15.89
CA VAL A 295 -6.84 3.22 -16.82
C VAL A 295 -5.47 2.72 -17.25
N LEU A 296 -4.64 2.25 -16.32
CA LEU A 296 -3.33 1.71 -16.61
C LEU A 296 -3.41 0.45 -17.49
N ALA A 297 -4.33 -0.47 -17.20
CA ALA A 297 -4.51 -1.66 -18.02
C ALA A 297 -4.95 -1.31 -19.45
N GLU A 298 -5.87 -0.36 -19.61
CA GLU A 298 -6.32 0.13 -20.91
C GLU A 298 -5.20 0.78 -21.71
N SER A 299 -4.32 1.57 -21.08
CA SER A 299 -3.19 2.21 -21.77
C SER A 299 -2.14 1.22 -22.28
N TYR A 300 -2.09 0.02 -21.70
CA TYR A 300 -1.22 -1.09 -22.14
C TYR A 300 -1.96 -2.19 -22.91
N GLY A 301 -3.26 -2.02 -23.19
CA GLY A 301 -4.06 -3.01 -23.92
C GLY A 301 -4.26 -4.35 -23.18
N ILE A 302 -4.20 -4.35 -21.84
CA ILE A 302 -4.29 -5.57 -21.02
C ILE A 302 -5.72 -5.78 -20.52
N GLU A 303 -6.32 -6.93 -20.85
CA GLU A 303 -7.61 -7.32 -20.28
C GLU A 303 -7.50 -7.67 -18.79
N MET A 304 -8.28 -6.98 -17.95
CA MET A 304 -8.39 -7.25 -16.51
C MET A 304 -9.86 -7.49 -16.10
N PRO A 305 -10.42 -8.67 -16.44
CA PRO A 305 -11.82 -9.03 -16.20
C PRO A 305 -12.38 -8.68 -14.82
N ILE A 306 -11.66 -9.04 -13.76
CA ILE A 306 -12.08 -8.82 -12.38
C ILE A 306 -12.07 -7.32 -12.11
N THR A 307 -10.96 -6.65 -12.42
CA THR A 307 -10.83 -5.18 -12.26
C THR A 307 -11.94 -4.43 -13.01
N GLU A 308 -12.24 -4.81 -14.25
CA GLU A 308 -13.33 -4.24 -15.06
C GLU A 308 -14.69 -4.43 -14.37
N GLN A 309 -15.00 -5.61 -13.86
CA GLN A 309 -16.27 -5.86 -13.17
C GLN A 309 -16.37 -5.10 -11.85
N ILE A 310 -15.28 -4.99 -11.08
CA ILE A 310 -15.25 -4.16 -9.88
C ILE A 310 -15.45 -2.69 -10.24
N TYR A 311 -14.83 -2.20 -11.32
CA TYR A 311 -15.06 -0.84 -11.81
C TYR A 311 -16.53 -0.59 -12.14
N GLN A 312 -17.20 -1.52 -12.82
CA GLN A 312 -18.63 -1.40 -13.15
C GLN A 312 -19.51 -1.31 -11.90
N VAL A 313 -19.18 -2.06 -10.84
CA VAL A 313 -19.89 -1.99 -9.56
C VAL A 313 -19.66 -0.64 -8.88
N LEU A 314 -18.40 -0.20 -8.80
CA LEU A 314 -18.02 0.97 -8.02
C LEU A 314 -18.37 2.30 -8.69
N TYR A 315 -18.33 2.37 -10.02
CA TYR A 315 -18.41 3.62 -10.79
C TYR A 315 -19.55 3.67 -11.79
N CYS A 316 -20.15 2.53 -12.16
CA CYS A 316 -21.22 2.47 -13.17
C CYS A 316 -22.55 1.97 -12.61
N GLY A 317 -22.66 1.75 -11.28
CA GLY A 317 -23.89 1.34 -10.62
C GLY A 317 -24.33 -0.10 -10.96
N LYS A 318 -23.44 -0.93 -11.51
CA LYS A 318 -23.75 -2.34 -11.77
C LYS A 318 -23.96 -3.07 -10.44
N LYS A 319 -25.02 -3.87 -10.33
CA LYS A 319 -25.25 -4.66 -9.11
C LYS A 319 -24.15 -5.71 -8.94
N ALA A 320 -23.68 -5.87 -7.69
CA ALA A 320 -22.61 -6.80 -7.35
C ALA A 320 -22.87 -8.25 -7.81
N ARG A 321 -24.12 -8.71 -7.68
CA ARG A 321 -24.54 -10.05 -8.13
C ARG A 321 -24.42 -10.23 -9.65
N ASP A 322 -24.80 -9.21 -10.42
CA ASP A 322 -24.75 -9.24 -11.88
C ASP A 322 -23.30 -9.21 -12.38
N ALA A 323 -22.42 -8.47 -11.68
CA ALA A 323 -20.99 -8.45 -11.95
C ALA A 323 -20.36 -9.83 -11.72
N ALA A 324 -20.71 -10.50 -10.61
CA ALA A 324 -20.20 -11.83 -10.32
C ALA A 324 -20.71 -12.90 -11.33
N LEU A 325 -21.98 -12.84 -11.74
CA LEU A 325 -22.52 -13.69 -12.80
C LEU A 325 -21.80 -13.47 -14.15
N SER A 326 -21.42 -12.22 -14.45
CA SER A 326 -20.67 -11.90 -15.66
C SER A 326 -19.27 -12.54 -15.67
N LEU A 327 -18.60 -12.63 -14.52
CA LEU A 327 -17.32 -13.34 -14.39
C LEU A 327 -17.47 -14.85 -14.57
N LEU A 328 -18.53 -15.44 -14.00
CA LEU A 328 -18.81 -16.89 -14.09
C LEU A 328 -19.24 -17.32 -15.50
N GLY A 329 -19.98 -16.46 -16.21
CA GLY A 329 -20.49 -16.73 -17.55
C GLY A 329 -19.47 -16.53 -18.67
N ARG A 330 -18.24 -16.09 -18.37
CA ARG A 330 -17.20 -15.86 -19.38
C ARG A 330 -16.81 -17.21 -20.01
N SER A 331 -16.76 -17.25 -21.34
CA SER A 331 -16.45 -18.45 -22.12
C SER A 331 -15.11 -19.07 -21.69
N ARG A 332 -15.04 -20.41 -21.69
CA ARG A 332 -13.87 -21.21 -21.30
C ARG A 332 -12.62 -20.68 -22.03
N LYS A 333 -11.70 -20.05 -21.30
CA LYS A 333 -10.31 -19.82 -21.72
C LYS A 333 -9.44 -20.80 -20.92
N ASP A 334 -8.54 -21.52 -21.59
CA ASP A 334 -7.60 -22.44 -20.95
C ASP A 334 -6.72 -21.70 -19.92
N GLU A 335 -6.29 -22.41 -18.86
CA GLU A 335 -5.51 -21.82 -17.76
C GLU A 335 -4.17 -21.20 -18.22
N ASN A 336 -3.63 -21.64 -19.37
CA ASN A 336 -2.30 -21.25 -19.86
C ASN A 336 -2.30 -20.30 -21.07
N ASN A 337 -3.44 -19.84 -21.59
CA ASN A 337 -3.44 -18.91 -22.72
C ASN A 337 -3.27 -17.45 -22.25
N GLY A 338 -2.02 -17.08 -22.00
CA GLY A 338 -1.55 -15.71 -21.79
C GLY A 338 -1.19 -15.00 -23.10
N GLY A 339 -2.15 -14.91 -24.03
CA GLY A 339 -2.07 -14.04 -25.20
C GLY A 339 -2.66 -12.66 -24.90
#